data_AF-A0A915ZVE0-F1
#
_entry.id   AF-A0A915ZVE0-F1
#
_cell.length_a   1.000
_cell.length_b   1.000
_cell.length_c   1.000
_cell.angle_alpha   90.00
_cell.angle_beta   90.00
_cell.angle_gamma   90.00
#
_symmetry.space_group_name_H-M   'P 1'
#
loop_
_entity.id
_entity.type
_entity.pdbx_description
1 polymer ?
#
loop_
_entity_poly.entity_id
_entity_poly.type
_entity_poly.pdbx_seq_one_letter_code
_entity_poly.pdbx_strand_id
1 'polypeptide(L)'
;MYLFLTGDRNSLSAWSPNENPLMIILMIIFSFVVVVYLMNLFIGLLNMAIEADNNRASYLAQKALILREIELFYLFPHQRRWKTWFPDIIYYYADVDKLTKVN
;
A
#
# COMPACT_ATOMS: atom_id res chain seq x y z
N MET A 1 20.49 -0.70 -17.06
CA MET A 1 19.29 -1.48 -17.43
C MET A 1 18.10 -1.25 -16.49
N TYR A 2 18.22 -1.41 -15.16
CA TYR A 2 17.11 -1.08 -14.23
C TYR A 2 16.69 0.40 -14.29
N LEU A 3 17.67 1.31 -14.29
CA LEU A 3 17.43 2.76 -14.44
C LEU A 3 16.69 3.11 -15.74
N PHE A 4 16.94 2.36 -16.83
CA PHE A 4 16.20 2.51 -18.08
C PHE A 4 14.71 2.17 -17.94
N LEU A 5 14.36 1.19 -17.10
CA LEU A 5 12.96 0.85 -16.81
C LEU A 5 12.23 1.93 -16.02
N THR A 6 12.96 2.68 -15.19
CA THR A 6 12.43 3.83 -14.44
C THR A 6 12.46 5.13 -15.27
N GLY A 7 12.78 5.06 -16.57
CA GLY A 7 12.79 6.19 -17.50
C GLY A 7 14.13 6.92 -17.63
N ASP A 8 15.18 6.47 -16.94
CA ASP A 8 16.51 7.10 -17.01
C ASP A 8 17.34 6.55 -18.18
N ARG A 9 17.44 7.39 -19.21
CA ARG A 9 18.19 7.13 -20.45
C ARG A 9 19.69 7.35 -20.30
N ASN A 10 20.15 8.02 -19.25
CA ASN A 10 21.58 8.27 -19.03
C ASN A 10 22.33 6.97 -18.71
N SER A 11 21.62 5.94 -18.22
CA SER A 11 22.19 4.62 -17.99
C SER A 11 22.70 3.91 -19.27
N LEU A 12 22.39 4.45 -20.44
CA LEU A 12 22.74 3.90 -21.75
C LEU A 12 23.54 4.90 -22.61
N SER A 13 23.90 6.07 -22.08
CA SER A 13 24.61 7.12 -22.84
C SER A 13 26.00 6.70 -23.32
N ALA A 14 26.59 5.67 -22.69
CA ALA A 14 27.88 5.10 -23.08
C ALA A 14 27.82 4.25 -24.36
N TRP A 15 26.62 3.92 -24.85
CA TRP A 15 26.44 3.01 -25.99
C TRP A 15 25.82 3.75 -27.17
N SER A 16 26.55 3.82 -28.29
CA SER A 16 26.05 4.43 -29.52
C SER A 16 25.09 3.48 -30.25
N PRO A 17 23.88 3.94 -30.64
CA PRO A 17 22.90 3.12 -31.37
C PRO A 17 23.46 2.53 -32.68
N ASN A 18 24.35 3.25 -33.36
CA ASN A 18 24.90 2.83 -34.65
C ASN A 18 26.04 1.79 -34.52
N GLU A 19 26.66 1.69 -33.34
CA GLU A 19 27.78 0.79 -33.12
C GLU A 19 27.32 -0.62 -32.72
N ASN A 20 26.14 -0.74 -32.09
CA ASN A 20 25.68 -1.99 -31.50
C ASN A 20 24.19 -2.25 -31.77
N PRO A 21 23.81 -2.71 -32.98
CA PRO A 21 22.41 -2.97 -33.34
C PRO A 21 21.76 -4.05 -32.47
N LEU A 22 22.54 -5.01 -31.95
CA LEU A 22 22.07 -6.03 -31.01
C LEU A 22 21.54 -5.43 -29.70
N MET A 23 22.14 -4.33 -29.25
CA MET A 23 21.75 -3.67 -28.00
C MET A 23 20.38 -3.00 -28.13
N ILE A 24 20.09 -2.42 -29.30
CA ILE A 24 18.77 -1.85 -29.62
C ILE A 24 17.70 -2.94 -29.59
N ILE A 25 17.96 -4.07 -30.25
CA ILE A 25 17.01 -5.21 -30.30
C ILE A 25 16.74 -5.73 -28.89
N LEU A 26 17.78 -5.93 -28.08
CA LEU A 26 17.65 -6.37 -26.70
C LEU A 26 16.84 -5.37 -25.85
N MET A 27 17.05 -4.07 -26.02
CA MET A 27 16.29 -3.03 -25.31
C MET A 27 14.80 -3.06 -25.67
N ILE A 28 14.46 -3.23 -26.95
CA ILE A 28 13.07 -3.31 -27.41
C ILE A 28 12.38 -4.54 -26.79
N ILE A 29 13.02 -5.72 -26.88
CA ILE A 29 12.49 -6.96 -26.32
C ILE A 29 12.34 -6.85 -24.81
N PHE A 30 13.37 -6.37 -24.13
CA PHE A 30 13.37 -6.22 -22.67
C PHE A 30 12.28 -5.25 -22.20
N SER A 31 12.12 -4.11 -22.88
CA SER A 31 11.04 -3.16 -22.57
C SER A 31 9.66 -3.78 -22.78
N PHE A 32 9.48 -4.55 -23.86
CA PHE A 32 8.21 -5.21 -24.16
C PHE A 32 7.87 -6.26 -23.09
N VAL A 33 8.83 -7.11 -22.70
CA VAL A 33 8.63 -8.11 -21.65
C VAL A 33 8.30 -7.44 -20.31
N VAL A 34 9.00 -6.37 -19.93
CA VAL A 34 8.75 -5.71 -18.64
C VAL A 34 7.36 -5.07 -18.59
N VAL A 35 6.98 -4.32 -19.63
CA VAL A 35 5.69 -3.63 -19.68
C VAL A 35 4.53 -4.62 -19.80
N VAL A 36 4.64 -5.64 -20.64
CA VAL A 36 3.52 -6.55 -20.93
C VAL A 36 3.42 -7.69 -19.92
N TYR A 37 4.55 -8.26 -19.50
CA TYR A 37 4.52 -9.44 -18.63
C TYR A 37 4.71 -9.06 -17.16
N LEU A 38 5.81 -8.39 -16.82
CA LEU A 38 6.14 -8.13 -15.41
C LEU A 38 5.18 -7.14 -14.76
N MET A 39 4.80 -6.05 -15.42
CA MET A 39 3.86 -5.08 -14.82
C MET A 39 2.48 -5.71 -14.59
N ASN A 40 1.96 -6.47 -15.56
CA ASN A 40 0.67 -7.14 -15.42
C ASN A 40 0.69 -8.21 -14.31
N LEU A 41 1.78 -8.99 -14.23
CA LEU A 41 1.97 -9.94 -13.14
C LEU A 41 2.04 -9.23 -11.78
N PHE A 42 2.81 -8.14 -11.69
CA PHE A 42 3.00 -7.38 -10.46
C PHE A 42 1.70 -6.75 -9.98
N ILE A 43 0.90 -6.17 -10.88
CA ILE A 43 -0.43 -5.64 -10.57
C ILE A 43 -1.35 -6.76 -10.05
N GLY A 44 -1.35 -7.93 -10.69
CA GLY A 44 -2.17 -9.06 -10.25
C GLY A 44 -1.76 -9.60 -8.87
N LEU A 45 -0.46 -9.75 -8.63
CA LEU A 45 0.09 -10.16 -7.34
C LEU A 45 -0.22 -9.14 -6.23
N LEU A 46 -0.04 -7.85 -6.51
CA LEU A 46 -0.37 -6.78 -5.58
C LEU A 46 -1.88 -6.77 -5.26
N ASN A 47 -2.73 -6.95 -6.26
CA ASN A 47 -4.17 -7.01 -6.05
C ASN A 47 -4.55 -8.14 -5.09
N MET A 48 -4.00 -9.34 -5.28
CA MET A 48 -4.24 -10.47 -4.37
C MET A 48 -3.71 -10.21 -2.95
N ALA A 49 -2.53 -9.59 -2.82
CA ALA A 49 -1.97 -9.25 -1.52
C ALA A 49 -2.81 -8.19 -0.78
N ILE A 50 -3.28 -7.16 -1.51
CA ILE A 50 -4.16 -6.13 -0.96
C ILE A 50 -5.51 -6.71 -0.54
N GLU A 51 -6.09 -7.61 -1.34
CA GLU A 51 -7.36 -8.25 -1.02
C GLU A 51 -7.26 -9.12 0.25
N ALA A 52 -6.16 -9.85 0.41
CA ALA A 52 -5.89 -10.64 1.61
C ALA A 52 -5.66 -9.77 2.86
N ASP A 53 -5.05 -8.59 2.71
CA ASP A 53 -4.75 -7.67 3.81
C ASP A 53 -5.83 -6.60 4.05
N ASN A 54 -6.91 -6.58 3.25
CA ASN A 54 -8.07 -5.70 3.44
C ASN A 54 -8.94 -6.17 4.61
N ASN A 55 -8.32 -6.39 5.77
CA ASN A 55 -8.99 -6.82 6.97
C ASN A 55 -9.37 -5.59 7.81
N ARG A 56 -10.65 -5.24 7.77
CA ARG A 56 -11.20 -4.15 8.61
C ARG A 56 -10.86 -4.32 10.10
N ALA A 57 -10.70 -5.55 10.59
CA ALA A 57 -10.33 -5.81 11.97
C ALA A 57 -8.88 -5.41 12.27
N SER A 58 -7.92 -5.67 11.37
CA SER A 58 -6.51 -5.25 11.56
C SER A 58 -6.39 -3.73 11.51
N TYR A 59 -7.12 -3.07 10.61
CA TYR A 59 -7.20 -1.61 10.55
C TYR A 59 -7.71 -1.00 11.86
N LEU A 60 -8.81 -1.53 12.41
CA LEU A 60 -9.37 -1.03 13.67
C LEU A 60 -8.42 -1.31 14.86
N ALA A 61 -7.76 -2.46 14.88
CA ALA A 61 -6.76 -2.77 15.90
C ALA A 61 -5.58 -1.79 15.85
N GLN A 62 -5.04 -1.51 14.67
CA GLN A 62 -3.95 -0.55 14.49
C GLN A 62 -4.39 0.88 14.87
N LYS A 63 -5.61 1.27 14.50
CA LYS A 63 -6.18 2.56 14.90
C LYS A 63 -6.28 2.69 16.42
N ALA A 64 -6.71 1.63 17.13
CA ALA A 64 -6.76 1.62 18.59
C ALA A 64 -5.37 1.71 19.24
N LEU A 65 -4.36 1.06 18.64
CA LEU A 65 -2.97 1.17 19.12
C LEU A 65 -2.45 2.61 19.01
N ILE A 66 -2.68 3.27 17.87
CA ILE A 66 -2.28 4.67 17.68
C ILE A 66 -3.01 5.58 18.67
N LEU A 67 -4.32 5.38 18.88
CA LEU A 67 -5.09 6.16 19.86
C LEU A 67 -4.53 6.00 21.28
N ARG A 68 -4.18 4.77 21.69
CA ARG A 68 -3.56 4.49 22.99
C ARG A 68 -2.23 5.22 23.15
N GLU A 69 -1.41 5.24 22.11
CA GLU A 69 -0.11 5.92 22.13
C GLU A 69 -0.28 7.44 22.30
N ILE A 70 -1.23 8.03 21.58
CA ILE A 70 -1.60 9.44 21.71
C ILE A 70 -2.11 9.73 23.14
N GLU A 71 -2.98 8.89 23.68
CA GLU A 71 -3.52 9.05 25.03
C GLU A 71 -2.44 9.02 26.12
N LEU A 72 -1.48 8.11 25.99
CA LEU A 72 -0.48 7.87 27.02
C LEU A 72 0.66 8.88 26.99
N PHE A 73 1.12 9.28 25.79
CA PHE A 73 2.32 10.11 25.63
C PHE A 73 2.04 11.56 25.25
N TYR A 74 0.92 11.86 24.60
CA TYR A 74 0.67 13.17 23.99
C TYR A 74 -0.49 13.96 24.63
N LEU A 75 -1.33 13.34 25.46
CA LEU A 75 -2.47 13.99 26.10
C LEU A 75 -2.22 14.32 27.59
N PHE A 76 -2.45 15.59 27.95
CA PHE A 76 -2.40 16.02 29.34
C PHE A 76 -3.56 15.44 30.17
N PRO A 77 -3.40 15.29 31.50
CA PRO A 77 -4.43 14.70 32.37
C PRO A 77 -5.79 15.40 32.31
N HIS A 78 -5.82 16.71 32.04
CA HIS A 78 -7.08 17.45 31.92
C HIS A 78 -7.80 17.18 30.59
N GLN A 79 -7.06 17.01 29.49
CA GLN A 79 -7.63 16.70 28.16
C GLN A 79 -8.24 15.30 28.12
N ARG A 80 -7.63 14.33 28.82
CA ARG A 80 -8.18 12.97 28.97
C ARG A 80 -9.51 12.91 29.72
N ARG A 81 -9.83 13.95 30.50
CA ARG A 81 -11.08 14.04 31.28
C ARG A 81 -12.16 14.86 30.58
N TRP A 82 -11.89 15.36 29.37
CA TRP A 82 -12.89 16.10 28.59
C TRP A 82 -13.96 15.15 28.06
N LYS A 83 -15.15 15.23 28.67
CA LYS A 83 -16.31 14.38 28.31
C LYS A 83 -16.76 14.53 26.86
N THR A 84 -16.44 15.66 26.22
CA THR A 84 -16.70 15.90 24.80
C THR A 84 -15.80 15.07 23.88
N TRP A 85 -14.59 14.71 24.32
CA TRP A 85 -13.64 13.90 23.56
C TRP A 85 -13.63 12.44 24.02
N PHE A 86 -13.81 12.21 25.32
CA PHE A 86 -13.86 10.90 25.97
C PHE A 86 -15.14 10.78 26.81
N PRO A 87 -16.28 10.47 26.18
CA PRO A 87 -17.54 10.30 26.89
C PRO A 87 -17.53 9.02 27.74
N ASP A 88 -18.27 9.01 28.85
CA ASP A 88 -18.39 7.84 29.72
C ASP A 88 -19.19 6.69 29.09
N ILE A 89 -20.05 7.02 28.13
CA ILE A 89 -20.98 6.09 27.49
C ILE A 89 -20.93 6.33 25.98
N ILE A 90 -20.71 5.27 25.20
CA ILE A 90 -20.71 5.28 23.73
C ILE A 90 -21.90 4.46 23.25
N TYR A 91 -22.92 5.11 22.70
CA TYR A 91 -24.02 4.43 22.02
C TYR A 91 -23.59 4.07 20.59
N TYR A 92 -23.62 2.79 20.25
CA TYR A 92 -23.41 2.33 18.88
C TYR A 92 -24.62 1.53 18.41
N TYR A 93 -25.08 1.81 17.20
CA TYR A 93 -26.09 1.00 16.54
C TYR A 93 -25.37 -0.14 15.80
N ALA A 94 -25.61 -1.38 16.24
CA ALA A 94 -25.18 -2.56 15.50
C ALA A 94 -26.40 -3.25 14.90
N ASP A 95 -26.37 -3.41 13.58
CA ASP A 95 -27.39 -4.10 12.83
C ASP A 95 -27.35 -5.60 13.17
N VAL A 96 -28.48 -6.16 13.59
CA VAL A 96 -28.58 -7.56 14.06
C VAL A 96 -28.22 -8.53 12.93
N ASP A 97 -28.54 -8.16 11.69
CA ASP A 97 -28.28 -8.97 10.50
C ASP A 97 -26.77 -9.19 10.25
N LYS A 98 -25.91 -8.27 10.73
CA LYS A 98 -24.45 -8.38 10.65
C LYS A 98 -23.82 -9.19 11.78
N LEU A 99 -24.58 -9.57 12.80
CA LEU A 99 -24.09 -10.32 13.97
C LEU A 99 -24.23 -11.84 13.80
N THR A 100 -25.07 -12.28 12.87
CA THR A 100 -25.14 -13.68 12.44
C THR A 100 -23.95 -14.02 11.54
N LYS A 101 -22.95 -14.71 12.09
CA LYS A 101 -22.05 -15.55 11.27
C LYS A 101 -22.93 -16.55 10.53
N VAL A 102 -22.99 -16.44 9.20
CA VAL A 102 -23.51 -17.52 8.36
C VAL A 102 -22.64 -18.73 8.67
N ASN A 103 -23.29 -19.76 9.23
CA ASN A 103 -22.70 -21.04 9.60
C ASN A 103 -22.55 -21.93 8.37
#